data_AF-A0A1M5W5W2-F1
#
_entry.id   AF-A0A1M5W5W2-F1
#
_cell.length_a   1.000
_cell.length_b   1.000
_cell.length_c   1.000
_cell.angle_alpha   90.00
_cell.angle_beta   90.00
_cell.angle_gamma   90.00
#
_symmetry.space_group_name_H-M   'P 1'
#
loop_
_entity.id
_entity.type
_entity.pdbx_description
1 polymer ?
#
loop_
_entity_poly.entity_id
_entity_poly.type
_entity_poly.pdbx_seq_one_letter_code
_entity_poly.pdbx_strand_id
1 'polypeptide(L)'
;MFGILGIGFLLGMRHALEADHIAAVSSIAARRTGVRDIVKHGLTWGLGHTLTLFAFAGAAILLGHAIPERLARPLETAVGIMLVGLGANVLWRLWRDRVHFHRHRHGDGTEHIHLHSHVNEAVPHQKSAHPHQHGFRWRSLLVGLMHGMAGSAALLVLAVSQVENPAYGMFYVLLFGIGSMLGMGALSVVIAVPLAVSARWLTWANRCLQAVVGVVTLAIGTMTIYSTALS
;
A
#
# COMPACT_ATOMS: atom_id res chain seq x y z
N MET A 1 10.02 -31.41 -0.32
CA MET A 1 10.31 -30.18 -1.11
C MET A 1 9.06 -29.36 -1.39
N PHE A 2 7.98 -29.94 -1.94
CA PHE A 2 6.70 -29.23 -2.16
C PHE A 2 6.13 -28.57 -0.89
N GLY A 3 6.30 -29.19 0.29
CA GLY A 3 5.88 -28.60 1.56
C GLY A 3 6.59 -27.29 1.91
N ILE A 4 7.91 -27.20 1.69
CA ILE A 4 8.70 -25.98 1.98
C ILE A 4 8.30 -24.84 1.04
N LEU A 5 8.09 -25.17 -0.25
CA LEU A 5 7.63 -24.22 -1.26
C LEU A 5 6.20 -23.71 -0.98
N GLY A 6 5.30 -24.61 -0.57
CA GLY A 6 3.96 -24.24 -0.14
C GLY A 6 3.96 -23.35 1.11
N ILE A 7 4.83 -23.63 2.07
CA ILE A 7 5.02 -22.78 3.25
C ILE A 7 5.51 -21.38 2.86
N GLY A 8 6.44 -21.27 1.90
CA GLY A 8 6.89 -19.97 1.39
C GLY A 8 5.73 -19.13 0.83
N PHE A 9 4.85 -19.74 0.04
CA PHE A 9 3.65 -19.08 -0.46
C PHE A 9 2.70 -18.63 0.66
N LEU A 10 2.40 -19.52 1.62
CA LEU A 10 1.52 -19.19 2.76
C LEU A 10 2.10 -18.09 3.64
N LEU A 11 3.41 -18.12 3.89
CA LEU A 11 4.12 -17.08 4.63
C LEU A 11 4.10 -15.76 3.86
N GLY A 12 4.21 -15.78 2.53
CA GLY A 12 4.01 -14.61 1.70
C GLY A 12 2.62 -14.00 1.89
N MET A 13 1.56 -14.82 1.87
CA MET A 13 0.20 -14.32 2.14
C MET A 13 0.04 -13.74 3.56
N ARG A 14 0.64 -14.38 4.56
CA ARG A 14 0.67 -13.87 5.95
C ARG A 14 1.44 -12.56 6.05
N HIS A 15 2.55 -12.44 5.34
CA HIS A 15 3.39 -11.24 5.33
C HIS A 15 2.61 -10.01 4.88
N ALA A 16 1.72 -10.17 3.89
CA ALA A 16 0.82 -9.10 3.49
C ALA A 16 -0.13 -8.58 4.60
N LEU A 17 -0.32 -9.34 5.69
CA LEU A 17 -1.14 -8.97 6.84
C LEU A 17 -0.34 -8.26 7.94
N GLU A 18 0.94 -7.96 7.71
CA GLU A 18 1.73 -7.18 8.65
C GLU A 18 1.20 -5.75 8.78
N ALA A 19 1.46 -5.13 9.93
CA ALA A 19 0.83 -3.87 10.32
C ALA A 19 1.14 -2.73 9.34
N ASP A 20 2.37 -2.68 8.83
CA ASP A 20 2.84 -1.72 7.84
C ASP A 20 2.13 -1.90 6.48
N HIS A 21 1.94 -3.15 6.05
CA HIS A 21 1.22 -3.51 4.84
C HIS A 21 -0.27 -3.17 4.94
N ILE A 22 -0.92 -3.53 6.05
CA ILE A 22 -2.30 -3.16 6.33
C ILE A 22 -2.46 -1.64 6.35
N ALA A 23 -1.54 -0.92 7.00
CA ALA A 23 -1.57 0.53 7.05
C ALA A 23 -1.41 1.17 5.66
N ALA A 24 -0.44 0.69 4.87
CA ALA A 24 -0.21 1.17 3.51
C ALA A 24 -1.43 0.93 2.61
N VAL A 25 -1.96 -0.30 2.55
CA VAL A 25 -3.13 -0.63 1.74
C VAL A 25 -4.35 0.16 2.18
N SER A 26 -4.59 0.27 3.49
CA SER A 26 -5.71 1.05 4.03
C SER A 26 -5.63 2.52 3.64
N SER A 27 -4.44 3.12 3.72
CA SER A 27 -4.23 4.53 3.36
C SER A 27 -4.40 4.81 1.86
N ILE A 28 -4.05 3.83 1.00
CA ILE A 28 -4.27 3.90 -0.44
C ILE A 28 -5.76 3.69 -0.76
N ALA A 29 -6.40 2.73 -0.10
CA ALA A 29 -7.81 2.40 -0.27
C ALA A 29 -8.73 3.56 0.14
N ALA A 30 -8.38 4.29 1.20
CA ALA A 30 -9.10 5.48 1.67
C ALA A 30 -9.27 6.58 0.59
N ARG A 31 -8.46 6.58 -0.46
CA ARG A 31 -8.51 7.58 -1.55
C ARG A 31 -9.42 7.22 -2.71
N ARG A 32 -10.00 6.02 -2.70
CA ARG A 32 -10.64 5.43 -3.88
C ARG A 32 -12.06 5.00 -3.53
N THR A 33 -12.96 5.19 -4.48
CA THR A 33 -14.38 4.86 -4.33
C THR A 33 -14.74 3.50 -4.96
N GLY A 34 -13.88 2.97 -5.84
CA GLY A 34 -14.12 1.73 -6.57
C GLY A 34 -13.26 0.57 -6.08
N VAL A 35 -13.91 -0.55 -5.73
CA VAL A 35 -13.25 -1.80 -5.29
C VAL A 35 -12.23 -2.28 -6.32
N ARG A 36 -12.62 -2.32 -7.60
CA ARG A 36 -11.71 -2.74 -8.71
C ARG A 36 -10.45 -1.89 -8.77
N ASP A 37 -10.56 -0.59 -8.50
CA ASP A 37 -9.41 0.28 -8.50
C ASP A 37 -8.53 0.08 -7.27
N ILE A 38 -9.10 -0.14 -6.09
CA ILE A 38 -8.34 -0.45 -4.88
C ILE A 38 -7.53 -1.73 -5.07
N VAL A 39 -8.16 -2.80 -5.55
CA VAL A 39 -7.50 -4.09 -5.81
C VAL A 39 -6.37 -3.97 -6.84
N LYS A 40 -6.60 -3.25 -7.94
CA LYS A 40 -5.55 -3.00 -8.95
C LYS A 40 -4.36 -2.21 -8.37
N HIS A 41 -4.59 -1.26 -7.46
CA HIS A 41 -3.49 -0.56 -6.77
C HIS A 41 -2.75 -1.51 -5.83
N GLY A 42 -3.47 -2.36 -5.07
CA GLY A 42 -2.90 -3.38 -4.22
C GLY A 42 -2.02 -4.38 -4.97
N LEU A 43 -2.48 -4.89 -6.12
CA LEU A 43 -1.69 -5.79 -6.97
C LEU A 43 -0.49 -5.10 -7.61
N THR A 44 -0.63 -3.85 -8.05
CA THR A 44 0.50 -3.09 -8.63
C THR A 44 1.57 -2.79 -7.58
N TRP A 45 1.12 -2.47 -6.36
CA TRP A 45 1.98 -2.30 -5.20
C TRP A 45 2.68 -3.61 -4.84
N GLY A 46 1.93 -4.71 -4.76
CA GLY A 46 2.49 -6.05 -4.53
C GLY A 46 3.49 -6.48 -5.59
N LEU A 47 3.25 -6.15 -6.86
CA LEU A 47 4.23 -6.39 -7.92
C LEU A 47 5.56 -5.64 -7.69
N GLY A 48 5.50 -4.36 -7.30
CA GLY A 48 6.69 -3.61 -6.94
C GLY A 48 7.44 -4.27 -5.79
N HIS A 49 6.72 -4.61 -4.72
CA HIS A 49 7.28 -5.27 -3.54
C HIS A 49 7.96 -6.60 -3.90
N THR A 50 7.25 -7.49 -4.61
CA THR A 50 7.77 -8.78 -5.07
C THR A 50 9.02 -8.63 -5.94
N LEU A 51 9.04 -7.63 -6.84
CA LEU A 51 10.19 -7.41 -7.72
C LEU A 51 11.44 -7.02 -6.94
N THR A 52 11.32 -6.07 -6.00
CA THR A 52 12.45 -5.68 -5.15
C THR A 52 12.90 -6.81 -4.24
N LEU A 53 11.95 -7.51 -3.62
CA LEU A 53 12.27 -8.62 -2.75
C LEU A 53 13.00 -9.72 -3.53
N PHE A 54 12.52 -10.10 -4.71
CA PHE A 54 13.18 -11.09 -5.55
C PHE A 54 14.57 -10.63 -6.00
N ALA A 55 14.75 -9.36 -6.36
CA ALA A 55 16.04 -8.82 -6.76
C ALA A 55 17.06 -8.82 -5.60
N PHE A 56 16.71 -8.26 -4.44
CA PHE A 56 17.63 -8.11 -3.31
C PHE A 56 17.87 -9.44 -2.57
N ALA A 57 16.81 -10.20 -2.28
CA ALA A 57 16.97 -11.51 -1.65
C ALA A 57 17.62 -12.52 -2.62
N GLY A 58 17.27 -12.49 -3.91
CA GLY A 58 17.92 -13.31 -4.92
C GLY A 58 19.40 -12.99 -5.06
N ALA A 59 19.78 -11.71 -5.09
CA ALA A 59 21.18 -11.30 -5.09
C ALA A 59 21.92 -11.76 -3.81
N ALA A 60 21.32 -11.60 -2.64
CA ALA A 60 21.89 -12.06 -1.36
C ALA A 60 22.15 -13.57 -1.35
N ILE A 61 21.19 -14.37 -1.87
CA ILE A 61 21.31 -15.83 -1.98
C ILE A 61 22.43 -16.22 -2.94
N LEU A 62 22.50 -15.59 -4.12
CA LEU A 62 23.51 -15.89 -5.14
C LEU A 62 24.92 -15.48 -4.71
N LEU A 63 25.03 -14.37 -3.99
CA LEU A 63 26.30 -13.88 -3.46
C LEU A 63 26.70 -14.61 -2.17
N GLY A 64 25.78 -15.33 -1.52
CA GLY A 64 26.01 -16.00 -0.23
C GLY A 64 26.24 -15.04 0.94
N HIS A 65 25.85 -13.77 0.80
CA HIS A 65 26.05 -12.73 1.82
C HIS A 65 24.70 -12.25 2.34
N ALA A 66 24.55 -12.20 3.66
CA ALA A 66 23.40 -11.55 4.27
C ALA A 66 23.41 -10.04 3.97
N ILE A 67 22.22 -9.45 3.79
CA ILE A 67 22.09 -8.00 3.63
C ILE A 67 22.59 -7.35 4.94
N PRO A 68 23.64 -6.51 4.91
CA PRO A 68 24.18 -5.94 6.12
C PRO A 68 23.18 -4.98 6.75
N GLU A 69 23.11 -5.01 8.08
CA GLU A 69 22.24 -4.16 8.91
C GLU A 69 22.35 -2.66 8.55
N ARG A 70 23.55 -2.22 8.15
CA ARG A 70 23.83 -0.83 7.71
C ARG A 70 23.03 -0.41 6.48
N LEU A 71 22.65 -1.36 5.62
CA LEU A 71 21.78 -1.12 4.47
C LEU A 71 20.30 -1.31 4.82
N ALA A 72 19.98 -2.27 5.69
CA ALA A 72 18.59 -2.56 6.07
C ALA A 72 17.94 -1.43 6.86
N ARG A 73 18.62 -0.92 7.91
CA ARG A 73 18.10 0.15 8.78
C ARG A 73 17.63 1.41 8.04
N PRO A 74 18.42 2.04 7.15
CA PRO A 74 17.96 3.24 6.45
C PRO A 74 16.79 2.96 5.50
N LEU A 75 16.67 1.74 4.94
CA LEU A 75 15.53 1.35 4.11
C LEU A 75 14.25 1.22 4.97
N GLU A 76 14.36 0.62 6.15
CA GLU A 76 13.25 0.55 7.11
C GLU A 76 12.83 1.93 7.62
N THR A 77 13.79 2.81 7.92
CA THR A 77 13.50 4.21 8.25
C THR A 77 12.79 4.91 7.08
N ALA A 78 13.21 4.68 5.84
CA ALA A 78 12.55 5.25 4.66
C ALA A 78 11.09 4.77 4.52
N VAL A 79 10.81 3.50 4.83
CA VAL A 79 9.43 3.00 4.93
C VAL A 79 8.65 3.68 6.06
N GLY A 80 9.25 3.85 7.23
CA GLY A 80 8.63 4.60 8.32
C GLY A 80 8.25 6.03 7.91
N ILE A 81 9.16 6.76 7.25
CA ILE A 81 8.92 8.11 6.71
C ILE A 81 7.79 8.08 5.68
N MET A 82 7.78 7.09 4.78
CA MET A 82 6.73 6.91 3.80
C MET A 82 5.36 6.69 4.46
N LEU A 83 5.28 5.84 5.50
CA LEU A 83 4.05 5.60 6.25
C LEU A 83 3.56 6.87 6.97
N VAL A 84 4.45 7.62 7.62
CA VAL A 84 4.11 8.93 8.21
C VAL A 84 3.52 9.85 7.14
N GLY A 85 4.15 9.94 5.97
CA GLY A 85 3.66 10.75 4.85
C GLY A 85 2.30 10.29 4.33
N LEU A 86 2.05 8.99 4.25
CA LEU A 86 0.76 8.43 3.83
C LEU A 86 -0.34 8.75 4.85
N GLY A 87 -0.09 8.50 6.14
CA GLY A 87 -1.02 8.76 7.24
C GLY A 87 -1.35 10.25 7.39
N ALA A 88 -0.32 11.11 7.43
CA ALA A 88 -0.48 12.56 7.49
C ALA A 88 -1.30 13.09 6.31
N ASN A 89 -1.10 12.56 5.11
CA ASN A 89 -1.85 12.98 3.93
C ASN A 89 -3.32 12.54 3.94
N VAL A 90 -3.66 11.41 4.60
CA VAL A 90 -5.05 11.03 4.85
C VAL A 90 -5.69 12.01 5.84
N LEU A 91 -5.02 12.32 6.94
CA LEU A 91 -5.54 13.25 7.97
C LEU A 91 -5.66 14.68 7.45
N TRP A 92 -4.66 15.16 6.70
CA TRP A 92 -4.66 16.47 6.07
C TRP A 92 -5.87 16.65 5.15
N ARG A 93 -6.21 15.64 4.34
CA ARG A 93 -7.41 15.67 3.48
C ARG A 93 -8.68 15.72 4.30
N LEU A 94 -8.81 14.88 5.33
CA LEU A 94 -9.98 14.90 6.20
C LEU A 94 -10.19 16.24 6.89
N TRP A 95 -9.11 16.97 7.18
CA TRP A 95 -9.16 18.32 7.72
C TRP A 95 -9.48 19.38 6.66
N ARG A 96 -8.77 19.35 5.52
CA ARG A 96 -8.91 20.34 4.42
C ARG A 96 -10.23 20.21 3.66
N ASP A 97 -10.70 19.00 3.43
CA ASP A 97 -11.92 18.70 2.68
C ASP A 97 -13.19 18.91 3.54
N ARG A 98 -13.06 19.49 4.75
CA ARG A 98 -14.20 19.97 5.57
C ARG A 98 -14.95 21.17 4.96
N VAL A 99 -14.62 21.62 3.76
CA VAL A 99 -15.26 22.79 3.15
C VAL A 99 -16.03 22.43 1.88
N HIS A 100 -17.36 22.50 2.01
CA HIS A 100 -18.44 22.60 1.00
C HIS A 100 -19.20 21.34 0.55
N PHE A 101 -20.49 21.31 0.90
CA PHE A 101 -21.55 20.56 0.23
C PHE A 101 -22.19 21.46 -0.82
N HIS A 102 -22.22 21.06 -2.09
CA HIS A 102 -23.11 21.64 -3.09
C HIS A 102 -24.03 20.56 -3.68
N ARG A 103 -25.32 20.87 -3.71
CA ARG A 103 -26.38 20.07 -4.31
C ARG A 103 -26.61 20.66 -5.70
N HIS A 104 -26.23 19.95 -6.76
CA HIS A 104 -26.52 20.36 -8.12
C HIS A 104 -27.72 19.60 -8.66
N ARG A 105 -28.62 20.35 -9.29
CA ARG A 105 -29.71 19.84 -10.12
C ARG A 105 -29.38 20.24 -11.55
N HIS A 106 -29.16 19.26 -12.42
CA HIS A 106 -29.00 19.54 -13.85
C HIS A 106 -30.35 19.94 -14.45
N GLY A 107 -30.32 20.68 -15.56
CA GLY A 107 -31.53 21.08 -16.30
C GLY A 107 -32.34 19.91 -16.85
N ASP A 108 -31.81 18.68 -16.79
CA ASP A 108 -32.45 17.41 -17.15
C ASP A 108 -33.17 16.72 -15.98
N GLY A 109 -33.16 17.32 -14.78
CA GLY A 109 -33.88 16.80 -13.61
C GLY A 109 -33.13 15.75 -12.79
N THR A 110 -31.88 15.41 -13.12
CA THR A 110 -31.08 14.47 -12.31
C THR A 110 -30.36 15.18 -11.17
N GLU A 111 -30.55 14.70 -9.92
CA GLU A 111 -29.77 15.11 -8.74
C GLU A 111 -28.66 14.09 -8.50
N HIS A 112 -27.41 14.55 -8.43
CA HIS A 112 -26.30 13.72 -7.95
C HIS A 112 -25.27 14.55 -7.18
N ILE A 113 -24.54 13.88 -6.29
CA ILE A 113 -23.57 14.49 -5.37
C ILE A 113 -22.16 14.16 -5.86
N HIS A 114 -21.37 15.18 -6.20
CA HIS A 114 -19.93 15.06 -6.47
C HIS A 114 -19.10 15.60 -5.30
N LEU A 115 -17.89 15.07 -5.12
CA LEU A 115 -16.94 15.43 -4.06
C LEU A 115 -15.65 16.00 -4.68
N HIS A 116 -15.47 17.32 -4.70
CA HIS A 116 -14.22 17.98 -5.18
C HIS A 116 -13.90 19.28 -4.43
N SER A 117 -12.61 19.64 -4.35
CA SER A 117 -12.08 20.88 -3.74
C SER A 117 -11.64 21.89 -4.82
N HIS A 118 -12.24 23.08 -4.87
CA HIS A 118 -11.79 24.19 -5.71
C HIS A 118 -10.79 25.03 -4.94
N VAL A 119 -9.49 24.85 -5.18
CA VAL A 119 -8.47 25.78 -4.65
C VAL A 119 -8.01 26.78 -5.70
N ASN A 120 -8.34 26.65 -6.99
CA ASN A 120 -7.93 27.64 -8.01
C ASN A 120 -8.65 27.51 -9.38
N GLU A 121 -9.97 27.70 -9.46
CA GLU A 121 -10.63 27.80 -10.79
C GLU A 121 -11.59 29.00 -10.83
N ALA A 122 -11.26 29.96 -11.70
CA ALA A 122 -11.98 31.22 -11.92
C ALA A 122 -12.85 31.19 -13.19
N VAL A 123 -13.35 30.01 -13.62
CA VAL A 123 -14.11 29.87 -14.87
C VAL A 123 -15.39 29.02 -14.67
N PRO A 124 -16.55 29.44 -15.21
CA PRO A 124 -17.81 28.67 -15.14
C PRO A 124 -17.76 27.35 -15.93
N HIS A 125 -18.19 26.27 -15.29
CA HIS A 125 -18.06 24.88 -15.75
C HIS A 125 -19.14 24.41 -16.75
N GLN A 126 -19.13 24.92 -17.99
CA GLN A 126 -19.86 24.26 -19.09
C GLN A 126 -18.94 23.54 -20.10
N LYS A 127 -17.61 23.62 -19.93
CA LYS A 127 -16.64 23.09 -20.91
C LYS A 127 -15.39 22.44 -20.29
N SER A 128 -15.43 21.99 -19.04
CA SER A 128 -14.30 21.26 -18.46
C SER A 128 -14.36 19.78 -18.89
N ALA A 129 -13.74 19.47 -20.03
CA ALA A 129 -13.44 18.08 -20.39
C ALA A 129 -12.48 17.51 -19.34
N HIS A 130 -12.94 16.55 -18.54
CA HIS A 130 -12.07 15.87 -17.57
C HIS A 130 -11.23 14.80 -18.29
N PRO A 131 -9.89 14.93 -18.36
CA PRO A 131 -9.07 13.86 -18.89
C PRO A 131 -9.07 12.72 -17.87
N HIS A 132 -9.71 11.61 -18.21
CA HIS A 132 -9.54 10.34 -17.51
C HIS A 132 -8.08 9.91 -17.66
N GLN A 133 -7.26 10.17 -16.63
CA GLN A 133 -5.86 9.73 -16.64
C GLN A 133 -5.78 8.20 -16.55
N HIS A 134 -5.72 7.55 -17.71
CA HIS A 134 -5.29 6.17 -17.91
C HIS A 134 -3.76 6.04 -17.82
N GLY A 135 -3.15 6.64 -16.80
CA GLY A 135 -1.71 6.56 -16.57
C GLY A 135 -1.32 5.27 -15.85
N PHE A 136 -0.17 4.71 -16.22
CA PHE A 136 0.49 3.64 -15.47
C PHE A 136 0.61 4.02 -13.98
N ARG A 137 0.29 3.10 -13.07
CA ARG A 137 0.11 3.36 -11.62
C ARG A 137 1.45 3.46 -10.87
N TRP A 138 2.34 4.32 -11.37
CA TRP A 138 3.73 4.46 -10.94
C TRP A 138 3.88 4.72 -9.44
N ARG A 139 2.99 5.51 -8.84
CA ARG A 139 3.04 5.78 -7.39
C ARG A 139 2.87 4.52 -6.54
N SER A 140 1.92 3.65 -6.88
CA SER A 140 1.74 2.39 -6.15
C SER A 140 2.89 1.43 -6.39
N LEU A 141 3.41 1.39 -7.61
CA LEU A 141 4.60 0.59 -7.92
C LEU A 141 5.81 1.07 -7.11
N LEU A 142 6.08 2.38 -7.07
CA LEU A 142 7.18 2.96 -6.30
C LEU A 142 7.06 2.70 -4.79
N VAL A 143 5.85 2.86 -4.24
CA VAL A 143 5.59 2.50 -2.84
C VAL A 143 5.87 1.02 -2.62
N GLY A 144 5.53 0.16 -3.60
CA GLY A 144 5.79 -1.27 -3.56
C GLY A 144 7.27 -1.59 -3.55
N LEU A 145 8.01 -0.98 -4.49
CA LEU A 145 9.47 -1.11 -4.58
C LEU A 145 10.13 -0.65 -3.28
N MET A 146 9.75 0.52 -2.74
CA MET A 146 10.28 1.02 -1.47
C MET A 146 9.99 0.05 -0.32
N HIS A 147 8.76 -0.46 -0.26
CA HIS A 147 8.35 -1.37 0.80
C HIS A 147 8.98 -2.76 0.68
N GLY A 148 9.24 -3.27 -0.53
CA GLY A 148 9.93 -4.54 -0.70
C GLY A 148 11.45 -4.48 -0.51
N MET A 149 12.03 -3.28 -0.50
CA MET A 149 13.42 -3.07 -0.10
C MET A 149 13.61 -3.10 1.43
N ALA A 150 12.56 -2.82 2.21
CA ALA A 150 12.63 -2.68 3.66
C ALA A 150 11.84 -3.78 4.39
N GLY A 151 12.30 -4.22 5.56
CA GLY A 151 11.46 -4.90 6.55
C GLY A 151 11.20 -6.40 6.40
N SER A 152 11.40 -7.05 5.24
CA SER A 152 11.18 -8.52 5.14
C SER A 152 12.23 -9.31 4.37
N ALA A 153 13.09 -8.63 3.61
CA ALA A 153 14.23 -9.30 2.99
C ALA A 153 15.16 -9.93 4.03
N ALA A 154 15.38 -9.30 5.19
CA ALA A 154 16.31 -9.81 6.21
C ALA A 154 15.86 -11.14 6.83
N LEU A 155 14.59 -11.23 7.26
CA LEU A 155 14.03 -12.46 7.83
C LEU A 155 13.87 -13.57 6.78
N LEU A 156 13.49 -13.21 5.56
CA LEU A 156 13.41 -14.14 4.43
C LEU A 156 14.80 -14.68 4.05
N VAL A 157 15.80 -13.81 3.96
CA VAL A 157 17.20 -14.18 3.65
C VAL A 157 17.77 -15.05 4.77
N LEU A 158 17.49 -14.75 6.04
CA LEU A 158 17.86 -15.60 7.16
C LEU A 158 17.26 -17.01 7.04
N ALA A 159 15.96 -17.12 6.75
CA ALA A 159 15.30 -18.41 6.56
C ALA A 159 15.85 -19.19 5.36
N VAL A 160 16.23 -18.49 4.28
CA VAL A 160 16.72 -19.12 3.04
C VAL A 160 18.23 -19.40 3.07
N SER A 161 19.01 -18.67 3.87
CA SER A 161 20.45 -18.90 4.03
C SER A 161 20.80 -20.26 4.63
N GLN A 162 19.81 -20.93 5.24
CA GLN A 162 19.93 -22.29 5.77
C GLN A 162 19.72 -23.38 4.69
N VAL A 163 19.38 -23.00 3.46
CA VAL A 163 19.12 -23.93 2.37
C VAL A 163 20.41 -24.22 1.61
N GLU A 164 20.84 -25.48 1.60
CA GLU A 164 22.12 -25.92 0.99
C GLU A 164 22.22 -25.65 -0.52
N ASN A 165 21.08 -25.51 -1.22
CA ASN A 165 21.05 -25.28 -2.68
C ASN A 165 20.37 -23.93 -3.02
N PRO A 166 21.11 -22.97 -3.61
CA PRO A 166 20.63 -21.64 -3.98
C PRO A 166 19.39 -21.62 -4.88
N ALA A 167 19.21 -22.62 -5.75
CA ALA A 167 18.06 -22.69 -6.64
C ALA A 167 16.75 -22.83 -5.86
N TYR A 168 16.74 -23.61 -4.77
CA TYR A 168 15.56 -23.73 -3.92
C TYR A 168 15.28 -22.44 -3.16
N GLY A 169 16.32 -21.70 -2.78
CA GLY A 169 16.18 -20.37 -2.21
C GLY A 169 15.49 -19.41 -3.18
N MET A 170 15.92 -19.37 -4.44
CA MET A 170 15.28 -18.54 -5.48
C MET A 170 13.80 -18.90 -5.70
N PHE A 171 13.48 -20.20 -5.77
CA PHE A 171 12.08 -20.65 -5.89
C PHE A 171 11.24 -20.29 -4.66
N TYR A 172 11.80 -20.40 -3.46
CA TYR A 172 11.13 -20.02 -2.23
C TYR A 172 10.81 -18.52 -2.23
N VAL A 173 11.79 -17.67 -2.56
CA VAL A 173 11.62 -16.22 -2.67
C VAL A 173 10.56 -15.85 -3.71
N LEU A 174 10.56 -16.52 -4.87
CA LEU A 174 9.56 -16.29 -5.91
C LEU A 174 8.14 -16.62 -5.42
N LEU A 175 7.95 -17.78 -4.79
CA LEU A 175 6.64 -18.18 -4.27
C LEU A 175 6.18 -17.32 -3.10
N PHE A 176 7.10 -16.94 -2.22
CA PHE A 176 6.83 -15.96 -1.17
C PHE A 176 6.36 -14.63 -1.78
N GLY A 177 7.06 -14.14 -2.80
CA GLY A 177 6.71 -12.94 -3.52
C GLY A 177 5.33 -13.01 -4.19
N ILE A 178 5.00 -14.12 -4.84
CA ILE A 178 3.66 -14.35 -5.44
C ILE A 178 2.59 -14.41 -4.34
N GLY A 179 2.87 -15.13 -3.24
CA GLY A 179 1.98 -15.22 -2.09
C GLY A 179 1.70 -13.86 -1.48
N SER A 180 2.72 -13.02 -1.30
CA SER A 180 2.61 -11.64 -0.81
C SER A 180 1.76 -10.79 -1.77
N MET A 181 2.05 -10.80 -3.07
CA MET A 181 1.26 -10.05 -4.06
C MET A 181 -0.23 -10.44 -4.04
N LEU A 182 -0.53 -11.74 -4.00
CA LEU A 182 -1.92 -12.22 -3.91
C LEU A 182 -2.55 -11.89 -2.56
N GLY A 183 -1.80 -12.00 -1.47
CA GLY A 183 -2.22 -11.60 -0.12
C GLY A 183 -2.58 -10.12 -0.05
N MET A 184 -1.77 -9.25 -0.63
CA MET A 184 -2.04 -7.81 -0.72
C MET A 184 -3.27 -7.51 -1.60
N GLY A 185 -3.45 -8.26 -2.69
CA GLY A 185 -4.65 -8.21 -3.52
C GLY A 185 -5.91 -8.60 -2.74
N ALA A 186 -5.85 -9.70 -1.98
CA ALA A 186 -6.95 -10.18 -1.14
C ALA A 186 -7.25 -9.20 0.01
N LEU A 187 -6.23 -8.71 0.71
CA LEU A 187 -6.35 -7.67 1.73
C LEU A 187 -7.00 -6.40 1.17
N SER A 188 -6.64 -6.02 -0.06
CA SER A 188 -7.26 -4.89 -0.75
C SER A 188 -8.75 -5.10 -0.99
N VAL A 189 -9.21 -6.32 -1.31
CA VAL A 189 -10.65 -6.64 -1.40
C VAL A 189 -11.31 -6.47 -0.04
N VAL A 190 -10.74 -7.08 1.00
CA VAL A 190 -11.28 -7.06 2.37
C VAL A 190 -11.44 -5.64 2.90
N ILE A 191 -10.46 -4.77 2.64
CA ILE A 191 -10.50 -3.36 3.04
C ILE A 191 -11.40 -2.51 2.13
N ALA A 192 -11.45 -2.82 0.83
CA ALA A 192 -12.22 -2.03 -0.14
C ALA A 192 -13.72 -2.09 0.10
N VAL A 193 -14.26 -3.24 0.50
CA VAL A 193 -15.71 -3.42 0.70
C VAL A 193 -16.26 -2.47 1.78
N PRO A 194 -15.77 -2.47 3.04
CA PRO A 194 -16.30 -1.59 4.09
C PRO A 194 -16.06 -0.10 3.77
N LEU A 195 -14.94 0.26 3.14
CA LEU A 195 -14.69 1.64 2.69
C LEU A 195 -15.66 2.08 1.58
N ALA A 196 -15.90 1.24 0.57
CA ALA A 196 -16.79 1.56 -0.53
C ALA A 196 -18.26 1.64 -0.08
N VAL A 197 -18.69 0.76 0.83
CA VAL A 197 -20.05 0.77 1.37
C VAL A 197 -20.28 1.99 2.27
N SER A 198 -19.36 2.25 3.21
CA SER A 198 -19.46 3.40 4.12
C SER A 198 -19.40 4.73 3.35
N ALA A 199 -18.60 4.82 2.29
CA ALA A 199 -18.55 6.01 1.43
C ALA A 199 -19.89 6.33 0.74
N ARG A 200 -20.71 5.31 0.43
CA ARG A 200 -22.00 5.48 -0.27
C ARG A 200 -23.15 5.82 0.67
N TRP A 201 -23.16 5.27 1.89
CA TRP A 201 -24.33 5.33 2.77
C TRP A 201 -24.10 6.06 4.09
N LEU A 202 -22.87 6.11 4.60
CA LEU A 202 -22.56 6.58 5.96
C LEU A 202 -21.31 7.49 5.95
N THR A 203 -21.47 8.72 5.46
CA THR A 203 -20.36 9.68 5.30
C THR A 203 -19.64 10.01 6.61
N TRP A 204 -20.32 9.93 7.76
CA TRP A 204 -19.69 10.07 9.07
C TRP A 204 -18.83 8.85 9.42
N ALA A 205 -19.36 7.62 9.26
CA ALA A 205 -18.62 6.40 9.52
C ALA A 205 -17.38 6.27 8.61
N ASN A 206 -17.50 6.65 7.33
CA ASN A 206 -16.37 6.70 6.41
C ASN A 206 -15.29 7.70 6.86
N ARG A 207 -15.68 8.89 7.34
CA ARG A 207 -14.73 9.89 7.88
C ARG A 207 -14.02 9.38 9.13
N CYS A 208 -14.74 8.73 10.05
CA CYS A 208 -14.14 8.10 11.22
C CYS A 208 -13.17 6.98 10.83
N LEU A 209 -13.57 6.11 9.90
CA LEU A 209 -12.72 5.02 9.42
C LEU A 209 -11.43 5.54 8.77
N GLN A 210 -11.53 6.56 7.92
CA GLN A 210 -10.35 7.19 7.32
C GLN A 210 -9.47 7.90 8.35
N ALA A 211 -10.07 8.52 9.38
CA ALA A 211 -9.31 9.14 10.46
C ALA A 211 -8.52 8.10 11.27
N VAL A 212 -9.17 6.97 11.61
CA VAL A 212 -8.52 5.85 12.29
C VAL A 212 -7.38 5.30 11.43
N VAL A 213 -7.62 5.04 10.13
CA VAL A 213 -6.56 4.61 9.20
C VAL A 213 -5.40 5.60 9.20
N GLY A 214 -5.66 6.90 9.06
CA GLY A 214 -4.62 7.93 9.05
C GLY A 214 -3.79 7.97 10.33
N VAL A 215 -4.44 7.92 11.49
CA VAL A 215 -3.76 7.91 12.80
C VAL A 215 -2.94 6.64 12.99
N VAL A 216 -3.52 5.47 12.70
CA VAL A 216 -2.82 4.18 12.83
C VAL A 216 -1.62 4.11 11.89
N THR A 217 -1.76 4.53 10.63
CA THR A 217 -0.63 4.57 9.68
C THR A 217 0.48 5.51 10.15
N LEU A 218 0.13 6.68 10.69
CA LEU A 218 1.10 7.63 11.22
C LEU A 218 1.81 7.09 12.46
N ALA A 219 1.08 6.44 13.38
CA ALA A 219 1.63 5.82 14.57
C ALA A 219 2.62 4.69 14.22
N ILE A 220 2.23 3.78 13.31
CA ILE A 220 3.11 2.70 12.83
C ILE A 220 4.37 3.30 12.19
N GLY A 221 4.23 4.27 11.28
CA GLY A 221 5.38 4.90 10.64
C GLY A 221 6.33 5.57 11.65
N THR A 222 5.79 6.28 12.64
CA THR A 222 6.58 6.93 13.69
C THR A 222 7.30 5.90 14.56
N MET A 223 6.62 4.81 14.93
CA MET A 223 7.19 3.70 15.70
C MET A 223 8.32 3.03 14.93
N THR A 224 8.15 2.78 13.62
CA THR A 224 9.19 2.21 12.75
C THR A 224 10.41 3.14 12.66
N ILE A 225 10.22 4.45 12.52
CA ILE A 225 11.34 5.41 12.53
C ILE A 225 12.08 5.33 13.87
N TYR A 226 11.34 5.35 14.98
CA TYR A 226 11.94 5.30 16.31
C TYR A 226 12.76 4.01 16.52
N SER A 227 12.23 2.86 16.13
CA SER A 227 12.90 1.55 16.29
C SER A 227 14.04 1.27 15.30
N THR A 228 14.29 2.15 14.33
CA THR A 228 15.31 1.92 13.29
C THR A 228 16.38 3.01 13.28
N ALA A 229 15.98 4.25 13.54
CA ALA A 229 16.87 5.41 13.54
C ALA A 229 17.40 5.77 14.93
N LEU A 230 16.68 5.42 16.01
CA LEU A 230 17.00 5.87 17.37
C LEU A 230 17.41 4.74 18.33
N SER A 231 17.44 3.49 17.86
CA SER A 231 17.86 2.29 18.61
C SER A 231 19.00 1.54 17.93
#